data_AF-A0A1Q7RP79-F1
#
_entry.id   AF-A0A1Q7RP79-F1
#
_cell.length_a   1.000
_cell.length_b   1.000
_cell.length_c   1.000
_cell.angle_alpha   90.00
_cell.angle_beta   90.00
_cell.angle_gamma   90.00
#
_symmetry.space_group_name_H-M   'P 1'
#
loop_
_entity.id
_entity.type
_entity.pdbx_description
1 polymer ?
#
loop_
_entity_poly.entity_id
_entity_poly.type
_entity_poly.pdbx_seq_one_letter_code
_entity_poly.pdbx_strand_id
1 'polypeptide(L)'
;MVRRHYENFPVVSRFLTPARRYSLAAIYAFARRADDIADAQAPPRERLDAIDQVEAALHRALDGSPNGPIFVALADSVERFGLPVEPLLDLLSAFRQDARDETFSTWDDLLAYCRGSANTIGRLVLALHGIEDADTLRESDAVCTALQLTNFWQDLGADLTRGRLFIPLEDLRRFGLLRENLARPAHRGLLTRLLIHECRATDELYDRGRSVVRRVPFGLALQLRMTIAGGRAVLHQVERNGWRVLRRRPRLGRAARARILIYSLLGLNG
;
A
#
# COMPACT_ATOMS: atom_id res chain seq x y z
N MET A 1 -4.10 16.97 7.89
CA MET A 1 -5.46 16.44 7.62
C MET A 1 -5.34 15.30 6.60
N VAL A 2 -5.18 14.05 7.05
CA VAL A 2 -4.91 12.86 6.20
C VAL A 2 -6.22 12.14 5.93
N ARG A 3 -6.73 12.13 4.69
CA ARG A 3 -8.13 11.69 4.44
C ARG A 3 -8.42 10.88 3.17
N ARG A 4 -7.45 10.39 2.38
CA ARG A 4 -7.79 9.62 1.15
C ARG A 4 -7.28 8.18 1.02
N HIS A 5 -6.17 7.78 1.64
CA HIS A 5 -5.69 6.38 1.54
C HIS A 5 -5.58 5.62 2.87
N TYR A 6 -5.73 6.30 4.01
CA TYR A 6 -5.35 5.74 5.32
C TYR A 6 -6.49 5.69 6.34
N GLU A 7 -7.73 5.43 5.89
CA GLU A 7 -8.93 5.40 6.75
C GLU A 7 -8.91 4.36 7.89
N ASN A 8 -7.91 3.47 7.98
CA ASN A 8 -7.77 2.51 9.08
C ASN A 8 -6.93 3.02 10.27
N PHE A 9 -6.40 4.24 10.21
CA PHE A 9 -5.60 4.86 11.29
C PHE A 9 -6.28 5.06 12.68
N PRO A 10 -7.61 5.24 12.82
CA PRO A 10 -8.18 5.62 14.11
C PRO A 10 -7.94 4.62 15.24
N VAL A 11 -7.87 3.32 14.91
CA VAL A 11 -7.77 2.25 15.93
C VAL A 11 -6.34 2.10 16.46
N VAL A 12 -5.34 2.40 15.61
CA VAL A 12 -3.90 2.36 15.90
C VAL A 12 -3.53 3.30 17.04
N SER A 13 -4.11 4.50 17.02
CA SER A 13 -3.67 5.56 17.91
C SER A 13 -3.85 5.18 19.38
N ARG A 14 -4.89 4.43 19.77
CA ARG A 14 -5.16 4.18 21.19
C ARG A 14 -4.12 3.30 21.89
N PHE A 15 -3.45 2.38 21.18
CA PHE A 15 -2.46 1.48 21.77
C PHE A 15 -1.02 1.98 21.67
N LEU A 16 -0.77 3.02 20.88
CA LEU A 16 0.55 3.64 20.78
C LEU A 16 0.76 4.69 21.87
N THR A 17 2.01 4.84 22.33
CA THR A 17 2.41 6.01 23.11
C THR A 17 2.29 7.28 22.24
N PRO A 18 2.12 8.48 22.83
CA PRO A 18 2.05 9.73 22.06
C PRO A 18 3.22 9.88 21.07
N ALA A 19 4.45 9.57 21.50
CA ALA A 19 5.63 9.64 20.65
C ALA A 19 5.53 8.73 19.40
N ARG A 20 5.16 7.45 19.58
CA ARG A 20 4.96 6.52 18.44
C ARG A 20 3.85 6.98 17.50
N ARG A 21 2.78 7.59 18.01
CA ARG A 21 1.71 8.15 17.16
C ARG A 21 2.21 9.30 16.29
N TYR A 22 3.04 10.18 16.84
CA TYR A 22 3.60 11.30 16.09
C TYR A 22 4.57 10.81 15.02
N SER A 23 5.45 9.86 15.34
CA SER A 23 6.36 9.27 14.35
C SER A 23 5.63 8.52 13.26
N LEU A 24 4.60 7.75 13.63
CA LEU A 24 3.74 7.13 12.66
C LEU A 24 3.05 8.17 11.77
N ALA A 25 2.51 9.25 12.33
CA ALA A 25 1.93 10.34 11.54
C ALA A 25 2.95 11.00 10.61
N ALA A 26 4.21 11.15 11.02
CA ALA A 26 5.29 11.70 10.21
C ALA A 26 5.62 10.81 9.00
N ILE A 27 5.77 9.50 9.22
CA ILE A 27 6.00 8.51 8.14
C ILE A 27 4.88 8.58 7.10
N TYR A 28 3.63 8.59 7.54
CA TYR A 28 2.48 8.64 6.63
C TYR A 28 2.32 10.00 5.96
N ALA A 29 2.68 11.09 6.62
CA ALA A 29 2.70 12.42 6.02
C ALA A 29 3.76 12.52 4.91
N PHE A 30 4.94 11.94 5.13
CA PHE A 30 6.00 11.84 4.13
C PHE A 30 5.58 10.99 2.93
N ALA A 31 5.10 9.78 3.18
CA ALA A 31 4.59 8.89 2.14
C ALA A 31 3.50 9.58 1.29
N ARG A 32 2.55 10.26 1.97
CA ARG A 32 1.49 11.00 1.29
C ARG A 32 2.02 12.19 0.49
N ARG A 33 3.01 12.91 0.99
CA ARG A 33 3.61 14.05 0.29
C ARG A 33 4.23 13.60 -1.03
N ALA A 34 4.95 12.49 -1.04
CA ALA A 34 5.59 11.98 -2.24
C ALA A 34 4.59 11.32 -3.22
N ASP A 35 3.59 10.60 -2.71
CA ASP A 35 2.43 10.11 -3.47
C ASP A 35 1.66 11.26 -4.17
N ASP A 36 1.40 12.36 -3.46
CA ASP A 36 0.77 13.57 -4.02
C ASP A 36 1.59 14.20 -5.18
N ILE A 37 2.92 14.06 -5.15
CA ILE A 37 3.80 14.56 -6.23
C ILE A 37 3.72 13.62 -7.44
N ALA A 38 3.79 12.31 -7.23
CA ALA A 38 3.68 11.32 -8.30
C ALA A 38 2.31 11.39 -9.03
N ASP A 39 1.25 11.70 -8.28
CA ASP A 39 -0.13 11.85 -8.77
C ASP A 39 -0.48 13.24 -9.31
N ALA A 40 0.44 14.20 -9.23
CA ALA A 40 0.19 15.56 -9.72
C ALA A 40 -0.07 15.56 -11.23
N GLN A 41 -1.02 16.39 -11.68
CA GLN A 41 -1.23 16.66 -13.10
C GLN A 41 -0.14 17.62 -13.61
N ALA A 42 1.08 17.09 -13.75
CA ALA A 42 2.27 17.80 -14.20
C ALA A 42 3.10 16.90 -15.13
N PRO A 43 3.93 17.48 -16.02
CA PRO A 43 4.85 16.70 -16.85
C PRO A 43 5.73 15.76 -16.00
N PRO A 44 6.08 14.56 -16.49
CA PRO A 44 6.95 13.62 -15.78
C PRO A 44 8.22 14.24 -15.20
N ARG A 45 8.86 15.14 -15.96
CA ARG A 45 10.07 15.83 -15.53
C ARG A 45 9.85 16.68 -14.27
N GLU A 46 8.76 17.46 -14.21
CA GLU A 46 8.47 18.30 -13.04
C GLU A 46 8.15 17.46 -11.80
N ARG A 47 7.46 16.32 -11.98
CA ARG A 47 7.20 15.36 -10.90
C ARG A 47 8.50 14.76 -10.36
N LEU A 48 9.41 14.36 -11.26
CA LEU A 48 10.72 13.83 -10.90
C LEU A 48 11.58 14.86 -10.16
N ASP A 49 11.67 16.09 -10.68
CA ASP A 49 12.40 17.19 -10.03
C ASP A 49 11.84 17.47 -8.63
N ALA A 50 10.52 17.40 -8.44
CA ALA A 50 9.89 17.56 -7.14
C ALA A 50 10.17 16.39 -6.17
N ILE A 51 10.28 15.15 -6.67
CA ILE A 51 10.70 14.00 -5.86
C ILE A 51 12.17 14.17 -5.43
N ASP A 52 13.05 14.62 -6.33
CA ASP A 52 14.46 14.88 -6.01
C ASP A 52 14.62 15.97 -4.95
N GLN A 53 13.75 16.99 -4.97
CA GLN A 53 13.70 18.01 -3.91
C GLN A 53 13.26 17.43 -2.56
N VAL A 54 12.34 16.47 -2.55
CA VAL A 54 11.92 15.76 -1.33
C VAL A 54 13.06 14.90 -0.79
N GLU A 55 13.78 14.19 -1.65
CA GLU A 55 14.96 13.41 -1.25
C GLU A 55 16.06 14.29 -0.66
N ALA A 56 16.39 15.40 -1.32
CA ALA A 56 17.36 16.36 -0.82
C ALA A 56 16.92 16.97 0.53
N ALA A 57 15.63 17.21 0.73
CA ALA A 57 15.09 17.67 2.00
C ALA A 57 15.16 16.61 3.10
N LEU A 58 14.96 15.33 2.76
CA LEU A 58 15.16 14.22 3.68
C LEU A 58 16.62 14.14 4.12
N HIS A 59 17.59 14.16 3.20
CA HIS A 59 19.02 14.15 3.55
C HIS A 59 19.40 15.31 4.47
N ARG A 60 19.02 16.55 4.11
CA ARG A 60 19.28 17.72 4.98
C ARG A 60 18.70 17.55 6.39
N ALA A 61 17.53 16.94 6.51
CA ALA A 61 16.90 16.70 7.80
C ALA A 61 17.64 15.66 8.63
N LEU A 62 18.15 14.61 8.00
CA LEU A 62 18.97 13.57 8.64
C LEU A 62 20.36 14.10 9.02
N ASP A 63 20.89 15.08 8.29
CA ASP A 63 22.15 15.77 8.58
C ASP A 63 22.01 16.88 9.64
N GLY A 64 20.86 16.96 10.34
CA GLY A 64 20.63 17.89 11.44
C GLY A 64 20.12 19.28 11.03
N SER A 65 19.72 19.47 9.77
CA SER A 65 19.15 20.73 9.26
C SER A 65 17.73 20.55 8.68
N PRO A 66 16.77 20.02 9.46
CA PRO A 66 15.42 19.78 8.96
C PRO A 66 14.68 21.09 8.66
N ASN A 67 14.00 21.12 7.52
CA ASN A 67 13.16 22.26 7.12
C ASN A 67 11.74 21.78 6.80
N GLY A 68 10.75 22.36 7.47
CA GLY A 68 9.33 22.02 7.31
C GLY A 68 8.86 20.90 8.25
N PRO A 69 7.56 20.86 8.58
CA PRO A 69 7.05 20.05 9.69
C PRO A 69 7.19 18.54 9.49
N ILE A 70 7.08 18.05 8.24
CA ILE A 70 7.23 16.62 7.93
C ILE A 70 8.66 16.18 8.21
N PHE A 71 9.65 16.94 7.73
CA PHE A 71 11.06 16.58 7.84
C PHE A 71 11.60 16.74 9.26
N VAL A 72 11.15 17.76 10.01
CA VAL A 72 11.43 17.90 11.45
C VAL A 72 10.92 16.67 12.21
N ALA A 73 9.68 16.27 11.97
CA ALA A 73 9.10 15.12 12.67
C ALA A 73 9.75 13.79 12.24
N LEU A 74 10.16 13.65 10.98
CA LEU A 74 10.91 12.48 10.50
C LEU A 74 12.29 12.39 11.14
N ALA A 75 13.05 13.48 11.20
CA ALA A 75 14.37 13.50 11.84
C ALA A 75 14.28 13.08 13.31
N ASP A 76 13.36 13.66 14.11
CA ASP A 76 13.12 13.22 15.49
C ASP A 76 12.73 11.75 15.56
N SER A 77 11.92 11.26 14.60
CA SER A 77 11.50 9.86 14.58
C SER A 77 12.65 8.89 14.31
N VAL A 78 13.54 9.24 13.36
CA VAL A 78 14.73 8.43 13.03
C VAL A 78 15.68 8.38 14.21
N GLU A 79 15.98 9.53 14.83
CA GLU A 79 16.86 9.60 15.99
C GLU A 79 16.28 8.88 17.21
N ARG A 80 15.01 9.15 17.53
CA ARG A 80 14.34 8.64 18.75
C ARG A 80 14.08 7.14 18.73
N PHE A 81 13.74 6.59 17.56
CA PHE A 81 13.34 5.19 17.42
C PHE A 81 14.34 4.34 16.63
N GLY A 82 15.47 4.92 16.19
CA GLY A 82 16.46 4.20 15.38
C GLY A 82 15.89 3.69 14.06
N LEU A 83 15.00 4.47 13.42
CA LEU A 83 14.35 4.00 12.19
C LEU A 83 15.36 3.88 11.05
N PRO A 84 15.32 2.78 10.27
CA PRO A 84 16.15 2.65 9.08
C PRO A 84 15.75 3.70 8.05
N VAL A 85 16.75 4.28 7.38
CA VAL A 85 16.55 5.35 6.37
C VAL A 85 16.21 4.75 5.02
N GLU A 86 16.74 3.57 4.71
CA GLU A 86 16.61 2.90 3.42
C GLU A 86 15.13 2.74 2.98
N PRO A 87 14.18 2.35 3.85
CA PRO A 87 12.77 2.30 3.47
C PRO A 87 12.18 3.65 3.03
N LEU A 88 12.66 4.78 3.57
CA LEU A 88 12.20 6.10 3.14
C LEU A 88 12.71 6.43 1.73
N LEU A 89 13.94 6.03 1.40
CA LEU A 89 14.55 6.20 0.08
C LEU A 89 13.93 5.27 -0.97
N ASP A 90 13.70 4.00 -0.60
CA ASP A 90 13.03 3.01 -1.45
C ASP A 90 11.61 3.46 -1.83
N LEU A 91 10.92 4.13 -0.90
CA LEU A 91 9.61 4.72 -1.16
C LEU A 91 9.68 5.83 -2.22
N LEU A 92 10.70 6.70 -2.16
CA LEU A 92 10.93 7.72 -3.19
C LEU A 92 11.28 7.09 -4.55
N SER A 93 12.05 6.00 -4.54
CA SER A 93 12.36 5.23 -5.76
C SER A 93 11.10 4.69 -6.43
N ALA A 94 10.15 4.13 -5.66
CA ALA A 94 8.87 3.67 -6.19
C ALA A 94 8.05 4.84 -6.79
N PHE A 95 8.03 6.00 -6.14
CA PHE A 95 7.33 7.17 -6.67
C PHE A 95 7.98 7.74 -7.94
N ARG A 96 9.29 7.56 -8.14
CA ARG A 96 9.94 7.90 -9.42
C ARG A 96 9.45 6.99 -10.55
N GLN A 97 9.19 5.71 -10.29
CA GLN A 97 8.59 4.80 -11.26
C GLN A 97 7.16 5.24 -11.60
N ASP A 98 6.37 5.64 -10.60
CA ASP A 98 5.02 6.19 -10.82
C ASP A 98 5.03 7.49 -11.63
N ALA A 99 5.99 8.39 -11.38
CA ALA A 99 6.13 9.64 -12.12
C ALA A 99 6.51 9.42 -13.61
N ARG A 100 7.00 8.23 -13.97
CA ARG A 100 7.30 7.81 -15.35
C ARG A 100 6.16 7.02 -16.00
N ASP A 101 5.08 6.75 -15.27
CA ASP A 101 3.93 5.98 -15.72
C ASP A 101 4.34 4.60 -16.30
N GLU A 102 5.31 3.95 -15.64
CA GLU A 102 5.87 2.66 -16.06
C GLU A 102 4.81 1.54 -16.05
N THR A 103 4.96 0.58 -16.97
CA THR A 103 4.11 -0.62 -17.04
C THR A 103 4.88 -1.85 -16.59
N PHE A 104 4.20 -2.81 -15.97
CA PHE A 104 4.82 -4.03 -15.46
C PHE A 104 4.73 -5.15 -16.50
N SER A 105 5.87 -5.69 -16.92
CA SER A 105 5.89 -6.77 -17.92
C SER A 105 5.42 -8.09 -17.32
N THR A 106 5.83 -8.34 -16.07
CA THR A 106 5.59 -9.58 -15.33
C THR A 106 5.00 -9.31 -13.94
N TRP A 107 4.45 -10.35 -13.32
CA TRP A 107 4.04 -10.34 -11.93
C TRP A 107 5.20 -9.97 -11.00
N ASP A 108 6.41 -10.49 -11.27
CA ASP A 108 7.59 -10.21 -10.46
C ASP A 108 8.03 -8.74 -10.54
N ASP A 109 7.86 -8.07 -11.68
CA ASP A 109 8.09 -6.62 -11.80
C ASP A 109 7.10 -5.84 -10.92
N LEU A 110 5.82 -6.24 -10.92
CA LEU A 110 4.80 -5.63 -10.08
C LEU A 110 5.10 -5.86 -8.59
N LEU A 111 5.52 -7.07 -8.20
CA LEU A 111 5.97 -7.35 -6.84
C LEU A 111 7.21 -6.53 -6.48
N ALA A 112 8.13 -6.30 -7.41
CA ALA A 112 9.30 -5.44 -7.20
C ALA A 112 8.91 -4.00 -6.90
N TYR A 113 7.94 -3.47 -7.64
CA TYR A 113 7.36 -2.17 -7.33
C TYR A 113 6.68 -2.14 -5.95
N CYS A 114 5.94 -3.20 -5.56
CA CYS A 114 5.33 -3.29 -4.23
C CYS A 114 6.36 -3.31 -3.09
N ARG A 115 7.58 -3.81 -3.34
CA ARG A 115 8.67 -3.76 -2.33
C ARG A 115 9.00 -2.31 -1.95
N GLY A 116 9.11 -1.40 -2.92
CA GLY A 116 9.39 0.01 -2.66
C GLY A 116 8.16 0.80 -2.18
N SER A 117 7.00 0.58 -2.80
CA SER A 117 5.79 1.40 -2.57
C SER A 117 5.00 1.05 -1.30
N ALA A 118 5.06 -0.20 -0.84
CA ALA A 118 4.21 -0.69 0.24
C ALA A 118 4.98 -1.37 1.38
N ASN A 119 5.96 -2.23 1.06
CA ASN A 119 6.66 -3.02 2.08
C ASN A 119 7.50 -2.12 2.99
N THR A 120 8.13 -1.08 2.43
CA THR A 120 8.87 -0.04 3.16
C THR A 120 8.08 0.56 4.32
N ILE A 121 6.80 0.87 4.11
CA ILE A 121 5.91 1.39 5.15
C ILE A 121 5.70 0.36 6.26
N GLY A 122 5.46 -0.91 5.91
CA GLY A 122 5.32 -2.00 6.87
C GLY A 122 6.58 -2.16 7.74
N ARG A 123 7.75 -2.12 7.11
CA ARG A 123 9.05 -2.20 7.77
C ARG A 123 9.29 -1.03 8.73
N LEU A 124 8.96 0.20 8.35
CA LEU A 124 9.03 1.37 9.25
C LEU A 124 8.08 1.24 10.44
N VAL A 125 6.87 0.70 10.23
CA VAL A 125 5.91 0.44 11.32
C VAL A 125 6.44 -0.62 12.29
N LEU A 126 7.09 -1.68 11.78
CA LEU A 126 7.73 -2.70 12.63
C LEU A 126 8.95 -2.13 13.38
N ALA A 127 9.79 -1.32 12.72
CA ALA A 127 10.92 -0.64 13.33
C ALA A 127 10.49 0.31 14.48
N LEU A 128 9.36 1.01 14.35
CA LEU A 128 8.77 1.80 15.46
C LEU A 128 8.45 0.97 16.71
N HIS A 129 8.29 -0.34 16.55
CA HIS A 129 8.06 -1.29 17.64
C HIS A 129 9.32 -2.07 18.03
N GLY A 130 10.48 -1.76 17.44
CA GLY A 130 11.75 -2.45 17.67
C GLY A 130 11.77 -3.87 17.11
N ILE A 131 11.02 -4.12 16.03
CA ILE A 131 10.90 -5.46 15.42
C ILE A 131 11.68 -5.48 14.11
N GLU A 132 12.72 -6.29 14.07
CA GLU A 132 13.67 -6.38 12.95
C GLU A 132 13.89 -7.83 12.49
N ASP A 133 13.21 -8.80 13.09
CA ASP A 133 13.44 -10.20 12.76
C ASP A 133 12.97 -10.52 11.32
N ALA A 134 13.80 -11.27 10.60
CA ALA A 134 13.62 -11.51 9.16
C ALA A 134 12.30 -12.22 8.84
N ASP A 135 11.81 -13.09 9.73
CA ASP A 135 10.53 -13.78 9.52
C ASP A 135 9.35 -12.82 9.58
N THR A 136 9.27 -12.00 10.63
CA THR A 136 8.20 -11.01 10.78
C THR A 136 8.23 -9.98 9.65
N LEU A 137 9.44 -9.56 9.22
CA LEU A 137 9.59 -8.68 8.06
C LEU A 137 9.04 -9.33 6.78
N ARG A 138 9.39 -10.59 6.49
CA ARG A 138 8.87 -11.32 5.31
C ARG A 138 7.35 -11.50 5.36
N GLU A 139 6.81 -11.86 6.52
CA GLU A 139 5.36 -12.02 6.69
C GLU A 139 4.63 -10.66 6.54
N SER A 140 5.18 -9.58 7.10
CA SER A 140 4.67 -8.22 6.93
C SER A 140 4.74 -7.75 5.48
N ASP A 141 5.84 -7.99 4.79
CA ASP A 141 6.02 -7.65 3.38
C ASP A 141 4.94 -8.34 2.52
N ALA A 142 4.63 -9.61 2.78
CA ALA A 142 3.57 -10.33 2.09
C ALA A 142 2.19 -9.67 2.31
N VAL A 143 1.87 -9.25 3.56
CA VAL A 143 0.64 -8.52 3.86
C VAL A 143 0.60 -7.16 3.17
N CYS A 144 1.69 -6.39 3.23
CA CYS A 144 1.78 -5.06 2.61
C CYS A 144 1.60 -5.14 1.10
N THR A 145 2.28 -6.08 0.45
CA THR A 145 2.13 -6.36 -0.99
C THR A 145 0.69 -6.76 -1.31
N ALA A 146 0.07 -7.67 -0.54
CA ALA A 146 -1.30 -8.10 -0.78
C ALA A 146 -2.31 -6.94 -0.67
N LEU A 147 -2.13 -6.05 0.31
CA LEU A 147 -2.95 -4.84 0.47
C LEU A 147 -2.78 -3.88 -0.71
N GLN A 148 -1.55 -3.70 -1.20
CA GLN A 148 -1.27 -2.83 -2.34
C GLN A 148 -1.89 -3.36 -3.64
N LEU A 149 -1.73 -4.65 -3.91
CA LEU A 149 -2.37 -5.30 -5.06
C LEU A 149 -3.90 -5.21 -4.96
N THR A 150 -4.46 -5.43 -3.76
CA THR A 150 -5.90 -5.23 -3.52
C THR A 150 -6.34 -3.81 -3.88
N ASN A 151 -5.51 -2.80 -3.60
CA ASN A 151 -5.78 -1.42 -4.00
C ASN A 151 -5.81 -1.26 -5.53
N PHE A 152 -4.84 -1.81 -6.24
CA PHE A 152 -4.82 -1.77 -7.70
C PHE A 152 -6.06 -2.42 -8.32
N TRP A 153 -6.50 -3.56 -7.80
CA TRP A 153 -7.65 -4.26 -8.37
C TRP A 153 -8.98 -3.54 -8.09
N GLN A 154 -9.14 -2.94 -6.90
CA GLN A 154 -10.35 -2.17 -6.59
C GLN A 154 -10.41 -0.83 -7.34
N ASP A 155 -9.26 -0.23 -7.66
CA ASP A 155 -9.11 1.09 -8.29
C ASP A 155 -8.89 1.04 -9.81
N LEU A 156 -8.84 -0.16 -10.42
CA LEU A 156 -8.59 -0.38 -11.85
C LEU A 156 -9.33 0.60 -12.79
N GLY A 157 -10.62 0.87 -12.55
CA GLY A 157 -11.38 1.80 -13.39
C GLY A 157 -10.89 3.25 -13.30
N ALA A 158 -10.56 3.69 -12.09
CA ALA A 158 -10.05 5.04 -11.85
C ALA A 158 -8.62 5.18 -12.41
N ASP A 159 -7.79 4.15 -12.26
CA ASP A 159 -6.41 4.14 -12.75
C ASP A 159 -6.35 4.12 -14.28
N LEU A 160 -7.20 3.33 -14.94
CA LEU A 160 -7.33 3.36 -16.40
C LEU A 160 -7.73 4.74 -16.92
N THR A 161 -8.61 5.46 -16.20
CA THR A 161 -9.02 6.83 -16.57
C THR A 161 -7.84 7.82 -16.48
N ARG A 162 -6.87 7.55 -15.59
CA ARG A 162 -5.63 8.32 -15.45
C ARG A 162 -4.51 7.83 -16.37
N GLY A 163 -4.77 6.84 -17.22
CA GLY A 163 -3.74 6.26 -18.07
C GLY A 163 -2.74 5.40 -17.30
N ARG A 164 -3.13 4.79 -16.19
CA ARG A 164 -2.30 3.83 -15.43
C ARG A 164 -2.86 2.41 -15.55
N LEU A 165 -1.96 1.43 -15.51
CA LEU A 165 -2.32 0.01 -15.54
C LEU A 165 -1.29 -0.81 -14.75
N PHE A 166 -1.74 -1.37 -13.63
CA PHE A 166 -0.91 -2.21 -12.76
C PHE A 166 -0.99 -3.71 -13.08
N ILE A 167 -1.99 -4.16 -13.85
CA ILE A 167 -2.07 -5.55 -14.30
C ILE A 167 -0.85 -5.86 -15.19
N PRO A 168 -0.10 -6.95 -14.92
CA PRO A 168 1.05 -7.32 -15.74
C PRO A 168 0.68 -7.56 -17.21
N LEU A 169 1.57 -7.14 -18.12
CA LEU A 169 1.37 -7.32 -19.55
C LEU A 169 1.36 -8.80 -19.97
N GLU A 170 2.05 -9.68 -19.24
CA GLU A 170 1.96 -11.12 -19.45
C GLU A 170 0.56 -11.69 -19.19
N ASP A 171 -0.13 -11.21 -18.15
CA ASP A 171 -1.48 -11.67 -17.82
C ASP A 171 -2.51 -11.12 -18.80
N LEU A 172 -2.36 -9.87 -19.25
CA LEU A 172 -3.16 -9.36 -20.36
C LEU A 172 -3.06 -10.28 -21.59
N ARG A 173 -1.84 -10.64 -21.99
CA ARG A 173 -1.60 -11.56 -23.12
C ARG A 173 -2.21 -12.94 -22.87
N ARG A 174 -2.02 -13.50 -21.67
CA ARG A 174 -2.54 -14.81 -21.27
C ARG A 174 -4.06 -14.91 -21.39
N PHE A 175 -4.78 -13.82 -21.10
CA PHE A 175 -6.24 -13.76 -21.20
C PHE A 175 -6.75 -13.18 -22.53
N GLY A 176 -5.88 -12.90 -23.50
CA GLY A 176 -6.24 -12.36 -24.81
C GLY A 176 -6.77 -10.92 -24.76
N LEU A 177 -6.27 -10.12 -23.84
CA LEU A 177 -6.65 -8.73 -23.62
C LEU A 177 -5.53 -7.78 -24.03
N LEU A 178 -5.92 -6.57 -24.41
CA LEU A 178 -5.02 -5.45 -24.67
C LEU A 178 -5.43 -4.29 -23.77
N ARG A 179 -4.47 -3.47 -23.35
CA ARG A 179 -4.72 -2.30 -22.49
C ARG A 179 -5.87 -1.41 -23.00
N GLU A 180 -5.91 -1.17 -24.30
CA GLU A 180 -6.90 -0.33 -24.99
C GLU A 180 -8.33 -0.92 -25.05
N ASN A 181 -8.49 -2.23 -24.82
CA ASN A 181 -9.78 -2.91 -24.98
C ASN A 181 -10.40 -3.38 -23.66
N LEU A 182 -9.70 -3.24 -22.53
CA LEU A 182 -10.17 -3.68 -21.20
C LEU A 182 -11.60 -3.23 -20.86
N ALA A 183 -11.95 -1.99 -21.21
CA ALA A 183 -13.24 -1.39 -20.91
C ALA A 183 -14.37 -1.76 -21.90
N ARG A 184 -14.09 -2.50 -22.98
CA ARG A 184 -15.12 -2.88 -23.96
C ARG A 184 -16.07 -3.92 -23.35
N PRO A 185 -17.40 -3.74 -23.46
CA PRO A 185 -18.37 -4.71 -22.92
C PRO A 185 -18.20 -6.15 -23.43
N ALA A 186 -17.71 -6.32 -24.66
CA ALA A 186 -17.42 -7.63 -25.26
C ALA A 186 -16.34 -8.42 -24.48
N HIS A 187 -15.45 -7.74 -23.75
CA HIS A 187 -14.38 -8.36 -22.97
C HIS A 187 -14.75 -8.58 -21.49
N ARG A 188 -16.03 -8.41 -21.12
CA ARG A 188 -16.51 -8.60 -19.74
C ARG A 188 -16.09 -9.93 -19.13
N GLY A 189 -16.27 -11.03 -19.87
CA GLY A 189 -15.91 -12.37 -19.40
C GLY A 189 -14.40 -12.55 -19.22
N LEU A 190 -13.60 -12.07 -20.18
CA LEU A 190 -12.15 -12.18 -20.15
C LEU A 190 -11.55 -11.38 -18.99
N LEU A 191 -11.93 -10.12 -18.84
CA LEU A 191 -11.43 -9.29 -17.72
C LEU A 191 -11.88 -9.84 -16.37
N THR A 192 -13.08 -10.39 -16.27
CA THR A 192 -13.53 -11.03 -15.02
C THR A 192 -12.64 -12.23 -14.67
N ARG A 193 -12.29 -13.07 -15.65
CA ARG A 193 -11.38 -14.20 -15.43
C ARG A 193 -9.97 -13.76 -15.09
N LEU A 194 -9.46 -12.70 -15.73
CA LEU A 194 -8.18 -12.10 -15.37
C LEU A 194 -8.21 -11.58 -13.93
N LEU A 195 -9.21 -10.80 -13.54
CA LEU A 195 -9.30 -10.27 -12.17
C LEU A 195 -9.40 -11.38 -11.12
N ILE A 196 -10.08 -12.49 -11.43
CA ILE A 196 -10.09 -13.67 -10.54
C ILE A 196 -8.67 -14.26 -10.42
N HIS A 197 -7.89 -14.31 -11.50
CA HIS A 197 -6.51 -14.77 -11.46
C HIS A 197 -5.64 -13.89 -10.54
N GLU A 198 -5.67 -12.58 -10.75
CA GLU A 198 -4.93 -11.61 -9.93
C GLU A 198 -5.36 -11.66 -8.46
N CYS A 199 -6.67 -11.78 -8.20
CA CYS A 199 -7.20 -11.86 -6.85
C CYS A 199 -6.72 -13.13 -6.13
N ARG A 200 -6.64 -14.27 -6.81
CA ARG A 200 -6.14 -15.52 -6.19
C ARG A 200 -4.67 -15.43 -5.85
N ALA A 201 -3.83 -14.92 -6.76
CA ALA A 201 -2.42 -14.68 -6.48
C ALA A 201 -2.23 -13.70 -5.31
N THR A 202 -3.09 -12.69 -5.21
CA THR A 202 -3.10 -11.73 -4.09
C THR A 202 -3.53 -12.39 -2.77
N ASP A 203 -4.50 -13.30 -2.79
CA ASP A 203 -4.99 -13.97 -1.57
C ASP A 203 -3.93 -14.89 -0.94
N GLU A 204 -3.14 -15.58 -1.77
CA GLU A 204 -1.99 -16.37 -1.32
C GLU A 204 -0.97 -15.53 -0.54
N LEU A 205 -0.75 -14.26 -0.93
CA LEU A 205 0.16 -13.37 -0.21
C LEU A 205 -0.36 -13.02 1.18
N TYR A 206 -1.67 -12.82 1.34
CA TYR A 206 -2.23 -12.68 2.67
C TYR A 206 -2.03 -13.97 3.51
N ASP A 207 -2.11 -15.16 2.89
CA ASP A 207 -1.94 -16.43 3.62
C ASP A 207 -0.50 -16.57 4.11
N ARG A 208 0.47 -16.24 3.24
CA ARG A 208 1.90 -16.19 3.58
C ARG A 208 2.19 -15.24 4.74
N GLY A 209 1.49 -14.11 4.79
CA GLY A 209 1.66 -13.08 5.82
C GLY A 209 0.83 -13.28 7.09
N ARG A 210 -0.05 -14.29 7.16
CA ARG A 210 -1.07 -14.42 8.21
C ARG A 210 -0.51 -14.52 9.63
N SER A 211 0.67 -15.11 9.77
CA SER A 211 1.32 -15.35 11.06
C SER A 211 1.91 -14.10 11.71
N VAL A 212 2.04 -12.99 10.97
CA VAL A 212 2.65 -11.73 11.47
C VAL A 212 1.95 -11.23 12.74
N VAL A 213 0.63 -11.45 12.83
CA VAL A 213 -0.21 -11.02 13.96
C VAL A 213 0.12 -11.74 15.27
N ARG A 214 0.90 -12.82 15.23
CA ARG A 214 1.36 -13.57 16.41
C ARG A 214 2.76 -13.13 16.87
N ARG A 215 3.48 -12.37 16.03
CA ARG A 215 4.87 -11.95 16.26
C ARG A 215 4.99 -10.48 16.67
N VAL A 216 3.87 -9.77 16.79
CA VAL A 216 3.84 -8.34 17.14
C VAL A 216 3.07 -8.08 18.44
N PRO A 217 3.30 -6.94 19.12
CA PRO A 217 2.55 -6.56 20.32
C PRO A 217 1.03 -6.53 20.07
N PHE A 218 0.25 -6.84 21.10
CA PHE A 218 -1.21 -7.00 21.01
C PHE A 218 -1.93 -5.86 20.29
N GLY A 219 -1.57 -4.60 20.58
CA GLY A 219 -2.18 -3.44 19.92
C GLY A 219 -1.96 -3.43 18.40
N LEU A 220 -0.75 -3.73 17.95
CA LEU A 220 -0.42 -3.86 16.53
C LEU A 220 -1.04 -5.12 15.92
N ALA A 221 -1.06 -6.24 16.65
CA ALA A 221 -1.68 -7.49 16.21
C ALA A 221 -3.17 -7.29 15.90
N LEU A 222 -3.91 -6.61 16.78
CA LEU A 222 -5.33 -6.31 16.57
C LEU A 222 -5.54 -5.47 15.32
N GLN A 223 -4.72 -4.44 15.12
CA GLN A 223 -4.75 -3.62 13.91
C GLN A 223 -4.48 -4.44 12.65
N LEU A 224 -3.43 -5.26 12.65
CA LEU A 224 -3.08 -6.08 11.50
C LEU A 224 -4.21 -7.07 11.17
N ARG A 225 -4.84 -7.70 12.17
CA ARG A 225 -6.04 -8.55 11.95
C ARG A 225 -7.16 -7.80 11.25
N MET A 226 -7.48 -6.60 11.69
CA MET A 226 -8.53 -5.78 11.06
C MET A 226 -8.15 -5.36 9.64
N THR A 227 -6.90 -4.96 9.43
CA THR A 227 -6.38 -4.55 8.12
C THR A 227 -6.39 -5.70 7.14
N ILE A 228 -5.87 -6.87 7.51
CA ILE A 228 -5.85 -8.09 6.69
C ILE A 228 -7.28 -8.52 6.35
N ALA A 229 -8.16 -8.62 7.35
CA ALA A 229 -9.54 -9.03 7.14
C ALA A 229 -10.31 -8.02 6.28
N GLY A 230 -10.05 -6.72 6.44
CA GLY A 230 -10.61 -5.68 5.59
C GLY A 230 -10.12 -5.76 4.15
N GLY A 231 -8.81 -5.89 3.96
CA GLY A 231 -8.17 -6.06 2.65
C GLY A 231 -8.72 -7.27 1.91
N ARG A 232 -8.69 -8.46 2.53
CA ARG A 232 -9.28 -9.67 1.96
C ARG A 232 -10.76 -9.53 1.63
N ALA A 233 -11.54 -8.90 2.50
CA ALA A 233 -12.96 -8.69 2.23
C ALA A 233 -13.20 -7.77 1.02
N VAL A 234 -12.34 -6.78 0.79
CA VAL A 234 -12.36 -5.97 -0.44
C VAL A 234 -11.94 -6.80 -1.65
N LEU A 235 -10.87 -7.59 -1.54
CA LEU A 235 -10.38 -8.48 -2.59
C LEU A 235 -11.47 -9.42 -3.08
N HIS A 236 -12.19 -10.07 -2.17
CA HIS A 236 -13.34 -10.91 -2.50
C HIS A 236 -14.49 -10.13 -3.16
N GLN A 237 -14.69 -8.84 -2.84
CA GLN A 237 -15.65 -8.03 -3.58
C GLN A 237 -15.16 -7.73 -4.99
N VAL A 238 -13.86 -7.50 -5.20
CA VAL A 238 -13.28 -7.33 -6.55
C VAL A 238 -13.52 -8.59 -7.36
N GLU A 239 -13.15 -9.75 -6.83
CA GLU A 239 -13.35 -11.05 -7.48
C GLU A 239 -14.82 -11.27 -7.88
N ARG A 240 -15.76 -11.01 -6.96
CA ARG A 240 -17.21 -11.16 -7.20
C ARG A 240 -17.77 -10.16 -8.20
N ASN A 241 -17.24 -8.94 -8.22
CA ASN A 241 -17.72 -7.88 -9.11
C ASN A 241 -17.14 -8.02 -10.53
N GLY A 242 -15.95 -8.62 -10.66
CA GLY A 242 -15.26 -8.81 -11.93
C GLY A 242 -15.16 -7.50 -12.71
N TRP A 243 -15.51 -7.53 -13.99
CA TRP A 243 -15.51 -6.36 -14.88
C TRP A 243 -16.25 -5.12 -14.33
N ARG A 244 -17.22 -5.28 -13.41
CA ARG A 244 -17.96 -4.14 -12.84
C ARG A 244 -17.07 -3.19 -12.03
N VAL A 245 -15.89 -3.61 -11.59
CA VAL A 245 -14.94 -2.74 -10.87
C VAL A 245 -14.49 -1.54 -11.71
N LEU A 246 -14.50 -1.67 -13.04
CA LEU A 246 -14.22 -0.56 -13.95
C LEU A 246 -15.20 0.62 -13.79
N ARG A 247 -16.43 0.34 -13.36
CA ARG A 247 -17.49 1.34 -13.21
C ARG A 247 -17.71 1.75 -11.77
N ARG A 248 -17.49 0.82 -10.83
CA ARG A 248 -17.78 1.03 -9.42
C ARG A 248 -16.70 0.37 -8.56
N ARG A 249 -15.92 1.23 -7.92
CA ARG A 249 -14.98 0.84 -6.87
C ARG A 249 -15.68 0.03 -5.77
N PRO A 250 -15.27 -1.21 -5.49
CA PRO A 250 -15.76 -1.99 -4.35
C PRO A 250 -15.52 -1.27 -3.02
N ARG A 251 -16.46 -1.41 -2.07
CA ARG A 251 -16.36 -0.80 -0.74
C ARG A 251 -17.04 -1.68 0.30
N LEU A 252 -16.41 -1.80 1.47
CA LEU A 252 -17.03 -2.44 2.62
C LEU A 252 -18.13 -1.55 3.21
N GLY A 253 -19.35 -2.07 3.28
CA GLY A 253 -20.46 -1.44 4.01
C GLY A 253 -20.27 -1.50 5.52
N ARG A 254 -21.09 -0.74 6.26
CA ARG A 254 -21.01 -0.63 7.73
C ARG A 254 -21.08 -1.98 8.44
N ALA A 255 -22.00 -2.85 8.02
CA ALA A 255 -22.16 -4.19 8.61
C ALA A 255 -20.92 -5.07 8.41
N ALA A 256 -20.31 -5.04 7.23
CA ALA A 256 -19.08 -5.79 6.95
C ALA A 256 -17.91 -5.29 7.81
N ARG A 257 -17.76 -3.98 7.97
CA ARG A 257 -16.74 -3.37 8.85
C ARG A 257 -16.96 -3.74 10.32
N ALA A 258 -18.20 -3.68 10.81
CA ALA A 258 -18.54 -4.08 12.18
C ALA A 258 -18.24 -5.56 12.44
N ARG A 259 -18.59 -6.43 11.48
CA ARG A 259 -18.29 -7.86 11.54
C ARG A 259 -16.78 -8.12 11.60
N ILE A 260 -15.99 -7.46 10.76
CA ILE A 260 -14.53 -7.54 10.78
C ILE A 260 -13.98 -7.11 12.14
N LEU A 261 -14.47 -5.99 12.70
CA LEU A 261 -14.07 -5.52 14.02
C LEU A 261 -14.33 -6.57 15.10
N ILE A 262 -15.55 -7.11 15.15
CA ILE A 262 -15.96 -8.12 16.16
C ILE A 262 -15.07 -9.36 16.06
N TYR A 263 -14.93 -9.95 14.88
CA TYR A 263 -14.11 -11.17 14.74
C TYR A 263 -12.62 -10.92 14.99
N SER A 264 -12.12 -9.72 14.71
CA SER A 264 -10.71 -9.37 15.00
C SER A 264 -10.46 -9.26 16.50
N LEU A 265 -11.42 -8.71 17.26
CA LEU A 265 -11.38 -8.66 18.72
C LEU A 265 -11.47 -10.06 19.34
N LEU A 266 -12.29 -10.94 18.77
CA LEU A 266 -12.46 -12.31 19.24
C LEU A 266 -11.33 -13.27 18.79
N GLY A 267 -10.40 -12.83 17.96
CA GLY A 267 -9.33 -13.68 17.42
C GLY A 267 -9.80 -14.73 16.41
N LEU A 268 -11.00 -14.55 15.84
CA LEU A 268 -11.67 -15.53 14.97
C LEU A 268 -11.39 -15.34 13.47
N ASN A 269 -10.62 -14.30 13.11
CA ASN A 269 -10.15 -14.05 11.73
C ASN A 269 -8.77 -14.68 11.45
N GLY A 270 -8.38 -15.68 12.26
CA GLY A 270 -7.05 -16.31 12.24
C GLY A 270 -6.96 -17.48 11.29
#